data_AF-A0A662FQP8-F1
#
_entry.id   AF-A0A662FQP8-F1
#
_cell.length_a   1.000
_cell.length_b   1.000
_cell.length_c   1.000
_cell.angle_alpha   90.00
_cell.angle_beta   90.00
_cell.angle_gamma   90.00
#
_symmetry.space_group_name_H-M   'P 1'
#
loop_
_entity.id
_entity.type
_entity.pdbx_description
1 polymer ?
#
loop_
_entity_poly.entity_id
_entity_poly.type
_entity_poly.pdbx_seq_one_letter_code
_entity_poly.pdbx_strand_id
1 'polypeptide(L)'
;MDSLGAKSMSVLVETPDVSILIDPGAAIMHPSFPASDKLKLRWLREARNRIREVAPRADIVVISHYHYDHFTDFDLEIYRGKTLFVKNP
;
A
#
# COMPACT_ATOMS: atom_id res chain seq x y z
N MET A 1 -9.74 5.86 3.21
CA MET A 1 -10.46 4.75 3.86
C MET A 1 -9.47 4.15 4.85
N ASP A 2 -9.70 4.29 6.16
CA ASP A 2 -8.87 3.61 7.16
C ASP A 2 -9.07 2.10 6.97
N SER A 3 -8.10 1.44 6.34
CA SER A 3 -8.12 0.01 6.10
C SER A 3 -7.99 -0.72 7.44
N LEU A 4 -9.13 -1.11 8.03
CA LEU A 4 -9.31 -2.16 9.04
C LEU A 4 -8.14 -2.35 10.06
N GLY A 5 -7.55 -1.25 10.54
CA GLY A 5 -6.54 -1.24 11.60
C GLY A 5 -5.06 -1.07 11.18
N ALA A 6 -4.73 -0.81 9.91
CA ALA A 6 -3.39 -0.34 9.51
C ALA A 6 -3.45 1.07 8.92
N LYS A 7 -2.39 1.87 9.09
CA LYS A 7 -2.28 3.17 8.43
C LYS A 7 -1.86 2.91 6.99
N SER A 8 -2.82 2.86 6.06
CA SER A 8 -2.60 2.56 4.65
C SER A 8 -3.63 3.27 3.78
N MET A 9 -3.17 3.79 2.64
CA MET A 9 -4.04 4.37 1.62
C MET A 9 -3.85 3.65 0.28
N SER A 10 -3.96 2.33 0.24
CA SER A 10 -3.82 1.57 -1.01
C SER A 10 -5.17 1.35 -1.70
N VAL A 11 -5.26 1.78 -2.96
CA VAL A 11 -6.46 1.62 -3.80
C VAL A 11 -6.06 1.03 -5.14
N LEU A 12 -6.71 -0.06 -5.55
CA LEU A 12 -6.62 -0.58 -6.91
C LEU A 12 -7.85 -0.08 -7.70
N VAL A 13 -7.61 0.63 -8.79
CA VAL A 13 -8.62 1.04 -9.76
C VAL A 13 -8.46 0.17 -11.00
N GLU A 14 -9.52 -0.51 -11.41
CA GLU A 14 -9.49 -1.42 -12.56
C GLU A 14 -10.48 -0.94 -13.62
N THR A 15 -9.99 -0.79 -14.85
CA THR A 15 -10.80 -0.61 -16.05
C THR A 15 -10.49 -1.75 -17.04
N PRO A 16 -11.28 -1.94 -18.10
CA PRO A 16 -10.98 -2.93 -19.13
C PRO A 16 -9.62 -2.72 -19.83
N ASP A 17 -9.13 -1.48 -19.87
CA ASP A 17 -7.94 -1.09 -20.63
C ASP A 17 -6.70 -0.90 -19.75
N VAL A 18 -6.88 -0.50 -18.49
CA VAL A 18 -5.77 -0.19 -17.58
C VAL A 18 -6.14 -0.40 -16.13
N SER A 19 -5.15 -0.84 -15.37
CA SER A 19 -5.24 -1.01 -13.92
C SER A 19 -4.19 -0.15 -13.20
N ILE A 20 -4.63 0.56 -12.16
CA ILE A 20 -3.82 1.55 -11.45
C ILE A 20 -3.82 1.21 -9.96
N LEU A 21 -2.65 0.95 -9.41
CA LEU A 21 -2.43 0.81 -7.97
C LEU A 21 -1.93 2.13 -7.39
N ILE A 22 -2.73 2.75 -6.55
CA ILE A 22 -2.42 4.03 -5.91
C ILE A 22 -1.93 3.75 -4.50
N ASP A 23 -0.80 4.34 -4.14
CA ASP A 23 -0.21 4.38 -2.81
C ASP A 23 -0.12 3.00 -2.11
N PRO A 24 0.68 2.05 -2.65
CA PRO A 24 0.84 0.71 -2.09
C PRO A 24 1.68 0.66 -0.80
N GLY A 25 1.47 1.60 0.12
CA GLY A 25 2.12 1.65 1.43
C GLY A 25 1.24 1.12 2.55
N ALA A 26 1.87 0.67 3.63
CA ALA A 26 1.23 0.32 4.87
C ALA A 26 2.20 0.51 6.05
N ALA A 27 1.77 1.24 7.06
CA ALA A 27 2.52 1.49 8.28
C ALA A 27 1.74 1.00 9.52
N ILE A 28 2.49 0.67 10.58
CA ILE A 28 1.90 0.32 11.86
C ILE A 28 1.15 1.52 12.45
N MET A 29 0.01 1.27 13.10
CA MET A 29 -0.74 2.31 13.79
C MET A 29 0.07 2.92 14.94
N HIS A 30 -0.20 4.19 15.23
CA HIS A 30 0.45 4.91 16.34
C HIS A 30 0.27 4.17 17.68
N PRO A 31 1.24 4.24 18.62
CA PRO A 31 1.14 3.58 19.92
C PRO A 31 -0.13 3.95 20.71
N SER A 32 -0.61 5.19 20.60
CA SER A 32 -1.84 5.64 21.27
C SER A 32 -3.14 5.09 20.67
N PHE A 33 -3.10 4.44 19.49
CA PHE A 33 -4.29 3.84 18.91
C PHE A 33 -4.81 2.72 19.82
N PRO A 34 -6.13 2.65 20.12
CA PRO A 34 -6.71 1.76 21.13
C PRO A 34 -6.80 0.31 20.62
N ALA A 35 -5.65 -0.32 20.39
CA ALA A 35 -5.50 -1.72 20.03
C ALA A 35 -4.21 -2.27 20.63
N SER A 36 -4.15 -3.58 20.87
CA SER A 36 -2.90 -4.22 21.32
C SER A 36 -1.84 -4.20 20.21
N ASP A 37 -0.57 -4.20 20.60
CA ASP A 37 0.54 -4.23 19.62
C ASP A 37 0.49 -5.46 18.73
N LYS A 38 0.05 -6.60 19.27
CA LYS A 38 -0.18 -7.84 18.51
C LYS A 38 -1.21 -7.64 17.40
N LEU A 39 -2.28 -6.90 17.68
CA LEU A 39 -3.34 -6.62 16.72
C LEU A 39 -2.85 -5.62 15.66
N LYS A 40 -2.13 -4.57 16.06
CA LYS A 40 -1.49 -3.61 15.14
C LYS A 40 -0.52 -4.29 14.17
N LEU A 41 0.31 -5.21 14.67
CA LEU A 41 1.23 -5.99 13.84
C LEU A 41 0.49 -6.93 12.89
N ARG A 42 -0.61 -7.54 13.35
CA ARG A 42 -1.46 -8.39 12.50
C ARG A 42 -2.04 -7.59 11.34
N TRP A 43 -2.65 -6.44 11.61
CA TRP A 43 -3.23 -5.58 10.59
C TRP A 43 -2.19 -5.08 9.58
N LEU A 44 -0.99 -4.70 10.05
CA LEU A 44 0.10 -4.33 9.15
C LEU A 44 0.45 -5.49 8.20
N ARG A 45 0.57 -6.72 8.71
CA ARG A 45 0.87 -7.90 7.88
C ARG A 45 -0.25 -8.17 6.88
N GLU A 46 -1.51 -8.08 7.30
CA GLU A 46 -2.67 -8.26 6.41
C GLU A 46 -2.68 -7.21 5.30
N ALA A 47 -2.43 -5.94 5.62
CA ALA A 47 -2.33 -4.88 4.62
C ALA A 47 -1.19 -5.12 3.61
N ARG A 48 0.01 -5.47 4.10
CA ARG A 48 1.16 -5.78 3.22
C ARG A 48 0.90 -6.99 2.32
N ASN A 49 0.28 -8.04 2.85
CA ASN A 49 -0.07 -9.21 2.06
C ASN A 49 -1.10 -8.84 0.98
N ARG A 50 -2.11 -8.05 1.33
CA ARG A 50 -3.11 -7.62 0.36
C ARG A 50 -2.51 -6.78 -0.77
N ILE A 51 -1.61 -5.86 -0.43
CA ILE A 51 -0.86 -5.07 -1.42
C ILE A 51 -0.06 -6.00 -2.35
N ARG A 52 0.67 -6.97 -1.81
CA ARG A 52 1.41 -7.96 -2.62
C ARG A 52 0.52 -8.79 -3.53
N GLU A 53 -0.65 -9.19 -3.06
CA GLU A 53 -1.60 -9.98 -3.86
C GLU A 53 -2.17 -9.18 -5.03
N VAL A 54 -2.43 -7.88 -4.85
CA VAL A 54 -3.06 -7.04 -5.88
C VAL A 54 -2.05 -6.38 -6.81
N ALA A 55 -0.82 -6.12 -6.35
CA ALA A 55 0.20 -5.44 -7.15
C ALA A 55 0.49 -6.08 -8.51
N PRO A 56 0.56 -7.42 -8.66
CA PRO A 56 0.74 -8.06 -9.97
C PRO A 56 -0.35 -7.69 -11.00
N ARG A 57 -1.55 -7.34 -10.54
CA ARG A 57 -2.68 -6.98 -11.41
C ARG A 57 -2.57 -5.58 -12.00
N ALA A 58 -1.71 -4.72 -11.45
CA ALA A 58 -1.60 -3.31 -11.84
C ALA A 58 -0.63 -3.10 -13.00
N ASP A 59 -1.01 -2.28 -13.99
CA ASP A 59 -0.13 -1.81 -15.07
C ASP A 59 0.68 -0.58 -14.63
N ILE A 60 0.04 0.26 -13.79
CA ILE A 60 0.56 1.54 -13.32
C ILE A 60 0.57 1.56 -11.80
N VAL A 61 1.63 2.13 -11.22
CA VAL A 61 1.68 2.46 -9.80
C VAL A 61 1.85 3.96 -9.61
N VAL A 62 1.03 4.54 -8.73
CA VAL A 62 1.10 5.96 -8.35
C VAL A 62 1.58 6.06 -6.90
N ILE A 63 2.57 6.91 -6.64
CA ILE A 63 3.03 7.28 -5.30
C ILE A 63 2.84 8.79 -5.10
N SER A 64 1.88 9.15 -4.26
CA SER A 64 1.52 10.54 -3.98
C SER A 64 2.46 11.20 -2.96
N HIS A 65 3.01 10.43 -2.02
CA HIS A 65 3.87 10.92 -0.94
C HIS A 65 4.88 9.87 -0.47
N TYR A 66 6.05 10.31 0.00
CA TYR A 66 7.11 9.45 0.52
C TYR A 66 6.97 9.21 2.03
N HIS A 67 5.88 8.56 2.43
CA HIS A 67 5.73 7.96 3.76
C HIS A 67 5.37 6.48 3.63
N TYR A 68 5.76 5.65 4.60
CA TYR A 68 5.59 4.19 4.52
C TYR A 68 4.12 3.71 4.45
N ASP A 69 3.16 4.58 4.75
CA ASP A 69 1.73 4.36 4.53
C ASP A 69 1.24 4.67 3.11
N HIS A 70 2.11 5.21 2.26
CA HIS A 70 1.86 5.53 0.84
C HIS A 70 2.81 4.80 -0.13
N PHE A 71 4.05 4.53 0.27
CA PHE A 71 4.98 3.69 -0.50
C PHE A 71 5.51 2.54 0.34
N THR A 72 6.14 1.58 -0.32
CA THR A 72 6.75 0.42 0.32
C THR A 72 8.15 0.15 -0.20
N ASP A 73 9.01 -0.39 0.66
CA ASP A 73 10.33 -0.95 0.36
C ASP A 73 10.41 -2.45 0.71
N PHE A 74 9.33 -3.04 1.25
CA PHE A 74 9.33 -4.42 1.74
C PHE A 74 9.29 -5.46 0.61
N ASP A 75 9.01 -5.03 -0.62
CA ASP A 75 8.91 -5.87 -1.81
C ASP A 75 9.02 -5.03 -3.09
N LEU A 76 10.15 -5.17 -3.80
CA LEU A 76 10.41 -4.45 -5.05
C LEU A 76 9.58 -4.98 -6.23
N GLU A 77 9.05 -6.20 -6.15
CA GLU A 77 8.22 -6.78 -7.23
C GLU A 77 6.89 -6.02 -7.39
N ILE A 78 6.48 -5.26 -6.35
CA ILE A 78 5.33 -4.36 -6.43
C ILE A 78 5.48 -3.32 -7.55
N TYR A 79 6.71 -2.93 -7.87
CA TYR A 79 7.00 -1.87 -8.84
C TYR A 79 7.59 -2.39 -10.15
N ARG A 80 8.11 -3.62 -10.16
CA ARG A 80 8.87 -4.14 -11.30
C ARG A 80 8.01 -4.23 -12.56
N GLY A 81 8.53 -3.69 -13.65
CA GLY A 81 7.89 -3.77 -14.97
C GLY A 81 6.64 -2.89 -15.13
N LYS A 82 6.33 -2.03 -14.17
CA LYS A 82 5.15 -1.14 -14.18
C LYS A 82 5.56 0.29 -14.52
N THR A 83 4.61 1.06 -15.04
CA THR A 83 4.80 2.51 -15.19
C THR A 83 4.63 3.17 -13.81
N LEU A 84 5.60 3.99 -13.41
CA LEU A 84 5.58 4.67 -12.10
C LEU A 84 5.31 6.16 -12.26
N PHE A 85 4.24 6.65 -11.62
CA PHE A 85 4.02 8.08 -11.41
C PHE A 85 4.35 8.41 -9.97
N VAL A 86 5.48 9.06 -9.76
CA VAL A 86 5.98 9.41 -8.42
C VAL A 86 6.12 10.91 -8.28
N LYS A 87 5.76 11.44 -7.12
CA LYS A 87 6.00 12.85 -6.80
C LYS A 87 7.49 13.18 -6.92
N ASN A 88 7.82 14.31 -7.54
CA ASN A 88 9.20 14.81 -7.53
C ASN A 88 9.60 15.09 -6.06
N PRO A 89 10.63 14.42 -5.52
CA PRO A 89 11.01 14.54 -4.11
C PRO A 89 11.41 15.96 -3.70
#